data_AF-A0A0N8HY68-F1
#
_entry.id   AF-A0A0N8HY68-F1
#
_cell.length_a   1.000
_cell.length_b   1.000
_cell.length_c   1.000
_cell.angle_alpha   90.00
_cell.angle_beta   90.00
_cell.angle_gamma   90.00
#
_symmetry.space_group_name_H-M   'P 1'
#
loop_
_entity.id
_entity.type
_entity.pdbx_description
1 polymer ?
#
loop_
_entity_poly.entity_id
_entity_poly.type
_entity_poly.pdbx_seq_one_letter_code
_entity_poly.pdbx_strand_id
1 'polypeptide(L)'
;MEDGFPYLPSGSQIILDRVAQQTVLANIRDQLRVNRKQLVAEVRSYGEHLLEDYLRESGRDLPDVYRKTGDSWTSLIREAGLVDISQAHDVVLASQLNETSELEEDLLRRMTAMLCVDDPERAETYTKLVSEDAPPYAELSDREQILARMLFFALWPNGGGHTSYDAGLQFLRSYPLVCAEIRQLAALGVQRSGYAPKGLGLGMQQVPLYSHTTYRREEVLAALGYFGLGGKTSHREGVAWCEETKTDAFFVTLEKDEKERAASIMYKDYAMSPEVFHWESQNTTSPESVTGQRYINHKALGSKVLLFTRPRQRDENGMTMPYTCLGQLDYMSHSGSKPVGIVWKLHRAMPADVYVEASAVAH
;
A
#
# COMPACT_ATOMS: atom_id res chain seq x y z
N MET A 1 -4.85 28.41 8.87
CA MET A 1 -4.40 28.88 10.20
C MET A 1 -5.61 29.54 10.82
N GLU A 2 -5.86 29.28 12.10
CA GLU A 2 -7.08 29.62 12.88
C GLU A 2 -8.22 28.60 12.70
N ASP A 3 -8.16 27.53 13.49
CA ASP A 3 -9.27 27.17 14.40
C ASP A 3 -8.80 26.04 15.31
N GLY A 4 -8.28 26.44 16.48
CA GLY A 4 -8.00 25.55 17.60
C GLY A 4 -9.21 25.45 18.51
N PHE A 5 -9.58 24.23 18.90
CA PHE A 5 -10.55 23.88 19.94
C PHE A 5 -11.87 24.69 19.98
N PRO A 6 -12.94 24.22 19.32
CA PRO A 6 -14.20 24.97 19.17
C PRO A 6 -15.06 25.10 20.44
N TYR A 7 -14.60 24.61 21.60
CA TYR A 7 -15.38 24.63 22.84
C TYR A 7 -14.56 25.13 24.03
N LEU A 8 -14.44 26.46 24.14
CA LEU A 8 -14.04 27.14 25.38
C LEU A 8 -15.08 28.21 25.76
N PRO A 9 -15.45 28.35 27.04
CA PRO A 9 -16.35 29.41 27.49
C PRO A 9 -15.83 30.80 27.15
N SER A 10 -16.73 31.73 26.86
CA SER A 10 -16.41 33.12 26.49
C SER A 10 -15.52 33.79 27.56
N GLY A 11 -14.28 34.12 27.21
CA GLY A 11 -13.34 34.85 28.08
C GLY A 11 -11.99 34.18 28.35
N SER A 12 -11.75 32.96 27.86
CA SER A 12 -10.47 32.25 28.01
C SER A 12 -9.77 32.04 26.66
N GLN A 13 -8.55 32.57 26.51
CA GLN A 13 -7.71 32.35 25.33
C GLN A 13 -6.51 31.49 25.73
N ILE A 14 -6.46 30.26 25.24
CA ILE A 14 -5.29 29.39 25.39
C ILE A 14 -4.41 29.59 24.15
N ILE A 15 -3.37 30.42 24.29
CA ILE A 15 -2.33 30.56 23.27
C ILE A 15 -1.23 29.56 23.62
N LEU A 16 -1.30 28.36 23.05
CA LEU A 16 -0.21 27.40 23.12
C LEU A 16 0.81 27.75 22.03
N ASP A 17 2.06 27.99 22.43
CA ASP A 17 3.19 28.03 21.50
C ASP A 17 3.21 26.75 20.66
N ARG A 18 3.58 26.84 19.38
CA ARG A 18 3.57 25.73 18.41
C ARG A 18 4.38 24.53 18.92
N VAL A 19 5.48 24.80 19.64
CA VAL A 19 6.30 23.78 20.30
C VAL A 19 5.57 23.15 21.48
N ALA A 20 4.84 23.94 22.28
CA ALA A 20 4.05 23.44 23.41
C ALA A 20 2.85 22.61 22.93
N GLN A 21 2.17 23.00 21.85
CA GLN A 21 1.08 22.23 21.25
C GLN A 21 1.58 20.90 20.68
N GLN A 22 2.72 20.89 19.97
CA GLN A 22 3.35 19.67 19.50
C GLN A 22 3.77 18.76 20.65
N THR A 23 4.32 19.33 21.73
CA THR A 23 4.72 18.57 22.92
C THR A 23 3.52 17.99 23.67
N VAL A 24 2.43 18.75 23.80
CA VAL A 24 1.18 18.27 24.42
C VAL A 24 0.52 17.19 23.56
N LEU A 25 0.44 17.36 22.24
CA LEU A 25 -0.08 16.33 21.33
C LEU A 25 0.80 15.09 21.30
N ALA A 26 2.13 15.24 21.34
CA ALA A 26 3.06 14.12 21.44
C ALA A 26 2.88 13.37 22.77
N ASN A 27 2.77 14.08 23.89
CA ASN A 27 2.55 13.46 25.19
C ASN A 27 1.18 12.78 25.31
N ILE A 28 0.12 13.36 24.75
CA ILE A 28 -1.19 12.72 24.68
C ILE A 28 -1.13 11.48 23.79
N ARG A 29 -0.48 11.55 22.62
CA ARG A 29 -0.29 10.39 21.72
C ARG A 29 0.55 9.28 22.35
N ASP A 30 1.60 9.64 23.10
CA ASP A 30 2.45 8.67 23.80
C ASP A 30 1.72 8.04 25.00
N GLN A 31 0.84 8.77 25.68
CA GLN A 31 -0.02 8.23 26.74
C GLN A 31 -1.19 7.40 26.19
N LEU A 32 -1.61 7.63 24.93
CA LEU A 32 -2.62 6.86 24.22
C LEU A 32 -2.04 5.66 23.44
N ARG A 33 -0.71 5.49 23.38
CA ARG A 33 -0.05 4.37 22.70
C ARG A 33 -0.28 3.08 23.47
N VAL A 34 -1.40 2.44 23.17
CA VAL A 34 -1.80 1.15 23.69
C VAL A 34 -0.81 0.09 23.23
N ASN A 35 -0.17 -0.58 24.19
CA ASN A 35 0.71 -1.70 23.89
C ASN A 35 -0.11 -2.96 23.56
N ARG A 36 0.51 -3.96 22.95
CA ARG A 36 -0.20 -5.19 22.51
C ARG A 36 -1.00 -5.86 23.65
N LYS A 37 -0.46 -5.90 24.88
CA LYS A 37 -1.15 -6.53 26.02
C LYS A 37 -2.44 -5.80 26.38
N GLN A 38 -2.41 -4.46 26.36
CA GLN A 38 -3.60 -3.65 26.61
C GLN A 38 -4.61 -3.83 25.47
N LEU A 39 -4.16 -3.87 24.22
CA LEU A 39 -5.03 -4.10 23.07
C LEU A 39 -5.72 -5.49 23.15
N VAL A 40 -4.98 -6.54 23.51
CA VAL A 40 -5.56 -7.88 23.72
C VAL A 40 -6.59 -7.89 24.85
N ALA A 41 -6.29 -7.21 25.97
CA ALA A 41 -7.23 -7.12 27.10
C ALA A 41 -8.51 -6.36 26.72
N GLU A 42 -8.36 -5.31 25.91
CA GLU A 42 -9.48 -4.53 25.40
C GLU A 42 -10.33 -5.34 24.42
N VAL A 43 -9.71 -5.99 23.42
CA VAL A 43 -10.38 -6.90 22.49
C VAL A 43 -11.15 -7.97 23.25
N ARG A 44 -10.53 -8.59 24.26
CA ARG A 44 -11.20 -9.56 25.16
C ARG A 44 -12.39 -8.93 25.90
N SER A 45 -12.29 -7.68 26.33
CA SER A 45 -13.39 -7.02 27.07
C SER A 45 -14.59 -6.65 26.21
N TYR A 46 -14.36 -6.26 24.94
CA TYR A 46 -15.44 -6.02 23.98
C TYR A 46 -16.06 -7.34 23.51
N GLY A 47 -15.25 -8.39 23.34
CA GLY A 47 -15.75 -9.71 22.92
C GLY A 47 -16.13 -9.80 21.44
N GLU A 48 -15.73 -8.82 20.63
CA GLU A 48 -16.02 -8.77 19.21
C GLU A 48 -15.11 -9.70 18.40
N HIS A 49 -15.70 -10.47 17.48
CA HIS A 49 -14.99 -11.39 16.60
C HIS A 49 -14.58 -10.74 15.28
N LEU A 50 -15.37 -9.76 14.82
CA LEU A 50 -15.12 -9.01 13.60
C LEU A 50 -14.38 -7.71 13.92
N LEU A 51 -13.37 -7.40 13.12
CA LEU A 51 -12.56 -6.20 13.25
C LEU A 51 -13.40 -4.93 13.09
N GLU A 52 -14.35 -4.92 12.15
CA GLU A 52 -15.24 -3.77 11.93
C GLU A 52 -16.10 -3.47 13.16
N ASP A 53 -16.65 -4.49 13.80
CA ASP A 53 -17.47 -4.33 15.01
C ASP A 53 -16.60 -3.86 16.18
N TYR A 54 -15.39 -4.43 16.34
CA TYR A 54 -14.44 -3.94 17.34
C TYR A 54 -14.08 -2.46 17.14
N LEU A 55 -13.75 -2.04 15.91
CA LEU A 55 -13.41 -0.64 15.63
C LEU A 55 -14.59 0.30 15.93
N ARG A 56 -15.81 -0.13 15.60
CA ARG A 56 -17.04 0.62 15.85
C ARG A 56 -17.32 0.80 17.35
N GLU A 57 -17.27 -0.29 18.11
CA GLU A 57 -17.60 -0.29 19.53
C GLU A 57 -16.50 0.35 20.39
N SER A 58 -15.23 0.15 20.02
CA SER A 58 -14.09 0.76 20.74
C SER A 58 -13.83 2.22 20.37
N GLY A 59 -14.33 2.67 19.22
CA GLY A 59 -14.00 3.98 18.65
C GLY A 59 -12.55 4.12 18.17
N ARG A 60 -11.82 3.00 18.06
CA ARG A 60 -10.46 2.97 17.51
C ARG A 60 -10.47 3.07 16.00
N ASP A 61 -9.33 3.48 15.45
CA ASP A 61 -9.07 3.40 14.03
C ASP A 61 -8.08 2.24 13.72
N LEU A 62 -8.06 1.80 12.46
CA LEU A 62 -7.21 0.71 11.98
C LEU A 62 -5.72 0.89 12.33
N PRO A 63 -5.12 2.11 12.29
CA PRO A 63 -3.74 2.33 12.72
C PRO A 63 -3.49 2.04 14.21
N ASP A 64 -4.53 2.03 15.06
CA ASP A 64 -4.41 1.64 16.48
C ASP A 64 -4.27 0.12 16.64
N VAL A 65 -4.85 -0.65 15.71
CA VAL A 65 -4.78 -2.11 15.67
C VAL A 65 -3.52 -2.57 14.96
N TYR A 66 -3.27 -2.04 13.76
CA TYR A 66 -2.13 -2.35 12.91
C TYR A 66 -1.03 -1.31 13.06
N ARG A 67 -0.41 -1.28 14.23
CA ARG A 67 0.58 -0.26 14.58
C ARG A 67 1.90 -0.50 13.88
N LYS A 68 2.33 -1.75 13.71
CA LYS A 68 3.60 -2.10 13.08
C LYS A 68 3.47 -3.34 12.20
N THR A 69 4.44 -3.51 11.29
CA THR A 69 4.60 -4.74 10.53
C THR A 69 4.65 -5.94 11.48
N GLY A 70 3.84 -6.96 11.20
CA GLY A 70 3.67 -8.11 12.08
C GLY A 70 2.37 -8.09 12.90
N ASP A 71 1.69 -6.95 13.02
CA ASP A 71 0.38 -6.91 13.69
C ASP A 71 -0.70 -7.56 12.80
N SER A 72 -1.60 -8.30 13.44
CA SER A 72 -2.71 -9.05 12.83
C SER A 72 -3.89 -9.08 13.80
N TRP A 73 -5.09 -8.88 13.26
CA TRP A 73 -6.35 -9.02 13.99
C TRP A 73 -6.55 -10.46 14.46
N THR A 74 -6.28 -11.44 13.60
CA THR A 74 -6.37 -12.88 13.94
C THR A 74 -5.53 -13.22 15.17
N SER A 75 -4.29 -12.71 15.24
CA SER A 75 -3.45 -12.95 16.41
C SER A 75 -4.02 -12.29 17.68
N LEU A 76 -4.65 -11.11 17.57
CA LEU A 76 -5.27 -10.43 18.71
C LEU A 76 -6.49 -11.17 19.24
N ILE A 77 -7.41 -11.60 18.38
CA ILE A 77 -8.59 -12.37 18.79
C ILE A 77 -8.21 -13.74 19.35
N ARG A 78 -7.14 -14.36 18.83
CA ARG A 78 -6.58 -15.62 19.37
C ARG A 78 -6.02 -15.42 20.78
N GLU A 79 -5.17 -14.43 20.99
CA GLU A 79 -4.65 -14.09 22.32
C GLU A 79 -5.76 -13.64 23.29
N ALA A 80 -6.83 -13.02 22.78
CA ALA A 80 -7.99 -12.63 23.56
C ALA A 80 -8.86 -13.83 23.97
N GLY A 81 -8.73 -14.99 23.32
CA GLY A 81 -9.55 -16.17 23.57
C GLY A 81 -10.92 -16.13 22.87
N LEU A 82 -11.04 -15.36 21.79
CA LEU A 82 -12.27 -15.14 21.02
C LEU A 82 -12.33 -15.96 19.73
N VAL A 83 -11.45 -16.94 19.54
CA VAL A 83 -11.57 -17.88 18.42
C VAL A 83 -12.53 -18.98 18.87
N ASP A 84 -13.73 -19.03 18.29
CA ASP A 84 -14.74 -20.03 18.64
C ASP A 84 -14.35 -21.40 18.10
N ILE A 85 -13.89 -22.26 19.01
CA ILE A 85 -13.45 -23.62 18.72
C ILE A 85 -14.64 -24.59 18.54
N SER A 86 -15.86 -24.17 18.91
CA SER A 86 -17.05 -25.02 18.87
C SER A 86 -17.67 -25.18 17.48
N GLN A 87 -17.29 -24.33 16.52
CA GLN A 87 -17.70 -24.43 15.11
C GLN A 87 -16.76 -25.30 14.28
N ALA A 88 -15.63 -25.76 14.83
CA ALA A 88 -14.80 -26.77 14.20
C ALA A 88 -15.50 -28.14 14.36
N HIS A 89 -16.00 -28.69 13.25
CA HIS A 89 -16.68 -30.00 13.25
C HIS A 89 -15.79 -31.17 13.72
N ASP A 90 -14.48 -30.96 13.84
CA ASP A 90 -13.51 -31.97 14.21
C ASP A 90 -12.64 -31.51 15.39
N VAL A 91 -12.55 -32.33 16.44
CA VAL A 91 -11.73 -32.09 17.64
C VAL A 91 -10.25 -31.94 17.26
N VAL A 92 -9.83 -32.54 16.15
CA VAL A 92 -8.49 -32.37 15.58
C VAL A 92 -8.31 -30.97 14.97
N LEU A 93 -9.28 -30.45 14.21
CA LEU A 93 -9.26 -29.05 13.73
C LEU A 93 -9.28 -28.06 14.88
N ALA A 94 -10.07 -28.34 15.92
CA ALA A 94 -10.15 -27.53 17.13
C ALA A 94 -8.78 -27.40 17.85
N SER A 95 -8.03 -28.49 17.92
CA SER A 95 -6.65 -28.47 18.46
C SER A 95 -5.65 -27.78 17.53
N GLN A 96 -5.80 -27.90 16.21
CA GLN A 96 -4.98 -27.21 15.21
C GLN A 96 -5.25 -25.69 15.16
N LEU A 97 -6.47 -25.24 15.43
CA LEU A 97 -6.82 -23.82 15.50
C LEU A 97 -6.14 -23.07 16.66
N ASN A 98 -5.73 -23.80 17.71
CA ASN A 98 -5.00 -23.28 18.85
C ASN A 98 -3.47 -23.30 18.65
N GLU A 99 -2.94 -24.16 17.80
CA GLU A 99 -1.51 -24.21 17.46
C GLU A 99 -1.25 -23.43 16.17
N THR A 100 -0.68 -22.24 16.30
CA THR A 100 -0.26 -21.46 15.13
C THR A 100 0.97 -22.12 14.52
N SER A 101 0.90 -22.52 13.25
CA SER A 101 2.08 -23.00 12.53
C SER A 101 2.99 -21.81 12.18
N GLU A 102 4.31 -22.01 12.11
CA GLU A 102 5.25 -20.95 11.67
C GLU A 102 4.86 -20.36 10.30
N LEU A 103 4.29 -21.22 9.45
CA LEU A 103 3.77 -20.88 8.14
C LEU A 103 2.53 -19.95 8.18
N GLU A 104 1.63 -20.17 9.14
CA GLU A 104 0.50 -19.27 9.39
C GLU A 104 1.01 -17.93 9.95
N GLU A 105 1.95 -17.95 10.90
CA GLU A 105 2.52 -16.72 11.46
C GLU A 105 3.15 -15.85 10.37
N ASP A 106 3.85 -16.45 9.41
CA ASP A 106 4.44 -15.73 8.30
C ASP A 106 3.39 -15.05 7.43
N LEU A 107 2.24 -15.67 7.21
CA LEU A 107 1.09 -15.02 6.55
C LEU A 107 0.51 -13.90 7.40
N LEU A 108 0.28 -14.12 8.69
CA LEU A 108 -0.29 -13.11 9.59
C LEU A 108 0.60 -11.87 9.70
N ARG A 109 1.93 -12.04 9.64
CA ARG A 109 2.88 -10.91 9.60
C ARG A 109 2.72 -10.02 8.37
N ARG A 110 2.04 -10.51 7.33
CA ARG A 110 1.77 -9.81 6.07
C ARG A 110 0.41 -9.13 6.04
N MET A 111 -0.43 -9.24 7.07
CA MET A 111 -1.78 -8.63 7.05
C MET A 111 -1.74 -7.11 6.95
N THR A 112 -0.72 -6.46 7.48
CA THR A 112 -0.47 -5.02 7.25
C THR A 112 -0.31 -4.68 5.77
N ALA A 113 -0.04 -5.66 4.90
CA ALA A 113 0.00 -5.46 3.46
C ALA A 113 -1.36 -5.21 2.83
N MET A 114 -2.43 -5.73 3.42
CA MET A 114 -3.79 -5.56 2.92
C MET A 114 -4.39 -4.19 3.26
N LEU A 115 -3.74 -3.41 4.14
CA LEU A 115 -4.22 -2.06 4.53
C LEU A 115 -4.27 -1.06 3.37
N CYS A 116 -3.57 -1.34 2.27
CA CYS A 116 -3.59 -0.52 1.05
C CYS A 116 -4.56 -1.04 -0.03
N VAL A 117 -5.47 -1.95 0.32
CA VAL A 117 -6.55 -2.38 -0.58
C VAL A 117 -7.69 -1.37 -0.47
N ASP A 118 -7.64 -0.32 -1.28
CA ASP A 118 -8.54 0.85 -1.21
C ASP A 118 -9.37 1.05 -2.51
N ASP A 119 -9.50 -0.01 -3.31
CA ASP A 119 -10.33 -0.05 -4.52
C ASP A 119 -11.29 -1.26 -4.57
N PRO A 120 -12.53 -1.09 -5.09
CA PRO A 120 -13.53 -2.15 -5.08
C PRO A 120 -13.15 -3.42 -5.85
N GLU A 121 -12.51 -3.28 -7.02
CA GLU A 121 -12.18 -4.44 -7.86
C GLU A 121 -11.17 -5.37 -7.17
N ARG A 122 -10.12 -4.81 -6.56
CA ARG A 122 -9.19 -5.59 -5.73
C ARG A 122 -9.89 -6.22 -4.54
N ALA A 123 -10.73 -5.48 -3.84
CA ALA A 123 -11.41 -6.01 -2.66
C ALA A 123 -12.34 -7.18 -2.99
N GLU A 124 -13.15 -7.05 -4.03
CA GLU A 124 -14.05 -8.11 -4.52
C GLU A 124 -13.26 -9.32 -5.00
N THR A 125 -12.22 -9.10 -5.81
CA THR A 125 -11.42 -10.20 -6.37
C THR A 125 -10.60 -10.91 -5.31
N TYR A 126 -9.99 -10.19 -4.37
CA TYR A 126 -9.24 -10.81 -3.27
C TYR A 126 -10.19 -11.62 -2.39
N THR A 127 -11.39 -11.11 -2.10
CA THR A 127 -12.45 -11.84 -1.38
C THR A 127 -12.82 -13.14 -2.10
N LYS A 128 -13.00 -13.08 -3.42
CA LYS A 128 -13.24 -14.27 -4.25
C LYS A 128 -12.08 -15.27 -4.16
N LEU A 129 -10.84 -14.81 -4.33
CA LEU A 129 -9.65 -15.68 -4.40
C LEU A 129 -9.33 -16.43 -3.10
N VAL A 130 -9.68 -15.83 -1.94
CA VAL A 130 -9.49 -16.46 -0.62
C VAL A 130 -10.68 -17.31 -0.16
N SER A 131 -11.74 -17.41 -0.96
CA SER A 131 -12.90 -18.25 -0.68
C SER A 131 -12.62 -19.72 -1.04
N GLU A 132 -13.24 -20.66 -0.32
CA GLU A 132 -13.01 -22.11 -0.50
C GLU A 132 -13.37 -22.59 -1.91
N ASP A 133 -14.40 -22.00 -2.51
CA ASP A 133 -14.94 -22.28 -3.84
C ASP A 133 -14.26 -21.48 -4.96
N ALA A 134 -13.15 -20.78 -4.67
CA ALA A 134 -12.41 -20.02 -5.66
C ALA A 134 -11.95 -20.91 -6.83
N PRO A 135 -12.18 -20.51 -8.09
CA PRO A 135 -11.77 -21.30 -9.24
C PRO A 135 -10.24 -21.41 -9.33
N PRO A 136 -9.71 -22.43 -10.01
CA PRO A 136 -8.31 -22.51 -10.36
C PRO A 136 -7.83 -21.27 -11.13
N TYR A 137 -6.57 -20.91 -10.97
CA TYR A 137 -5.94 -19.74 -11.59
C TYR A 137 -6.12 -19.74 -13.12
N ALA A 138 -6.02 -20.90 -13.75
CA ALA A 138 -6.18 -21.03 -15.20
C ALA A 138 -7.62 -20.77 -15.70
N GLU A 139 -8.62 -20.82 -14.82
CA GLU A 139 -10.03 -20.56 -15.14
C GLU A 139 -10.43 -19.10 -14.84
N LEU A 140 -9.56 -18.34 -14.19
CA LEU A 140 -9.73 -16.90 -14.01
C LEU A 140 -9.57 -16.17 -15.36
N SER A 141 -10.32 -15.08 -15.54
CA SER A 141 -10.09 -14.16 -16.66
C SER A 141 -8.67 -13.56 -16.60
N ASP A 142 -8.15 -13.10 -17.73
CA ASP A 142 -6.80 -12.48 -17.81
C ASP A 142 -6.61 -11.37 -16.76
N ARG A 143 -7.67 -10.60 -16.50
CA ARG A 143 -7.66 -9.51 -15.52
C ARG A 143 -7.65 -10.01 -14.08
N GLU A 144 -8.45 -11.03 -13.77
CA GLU A 144 -8.44 -11.68 -12.46
C GLU A 144 -7.12 -12.41 -12.20
N GLN A 145 -6.47 -12.96 -13.23
CA GLN A 145 -5.13 -13.52 -13.13
C GLN A 145 -4.09 -12.46 -12.75
N ILE A 146 -4.21 -11.22 -13.25
CA ILE A 146 -3.36 -10.12 -12.81
C ILE A 146 -3.60 -9.82 -11.32
N LEU A 147 -4.85 -9.69 -10.90
CA LEU A 147 -5.22 -9.46 -9.50
C LEU A 147 -4.75 -10.59 -8.57
N ALA A 148 -4.84 -11.84 -9.02
CA ALA A 148 -4.33 -12.99 -8.29
C ALA A 148 -2.81 -12.92 -8.09
N ARG A 149 -2.06 -12.49 -9.11
CA ARG A 149 -0.61 -12.24 -8.99
C ARG A 149 -0.33 -11.10 -8.01
N MET A 150 -1.13 -10.03 -8.02
CA MET A 150 -0.98 -8.92 -7.06
C MET A 150 -1.16 -9.40 -5.62
N LEU A 151 -2.24 -10.13 -5.32
CA LEU A 151 -2.48 -10.71 -3.99
C LEU A 151 -1.32 -11.64 -3.58
N PHE A 152 -0.91 -12.52 -4.50
CA PHE A 152 0.16 -13.47 -4.27
C PHE A 152 1.46 -12.77 -3.86
N PHE A 153 1.90 -11.75 -4.62
CA PHE A 153 3.15 -11.04 -4.32
C PHE A 153 3.03 -10.06 -3.14
N ALA A 154 1.81 -9.62 -2.78
CA ALA A 154 1.59 -8.88 -1.54
C ALA A 154 1.85 -9.76 -0.30
N LEU A 155 1.44 -11.04 -0.35
CA LEU A 155 1.68 -12.03 0.70
C LEU A 155 3.12 -12.56 0.67
N TRP A 156 3.63 -12.88 -0.52
CA TRP A 156 4.97 -13.43 -0.72
C TRP A 156 5.80 -12.58 -1.70
N PRO A 157 6.42 -11.48 -1.23
CA PRO A 157 7.25 -10.60 -2.06
C PRO A 157 8.31 -11.33 -2.90
N ASN A 158 8.92 -12.36 -2.33
CA ASN A 158 9.98 -13.13 -2.98
C ASN A 158 9.47 -14.40 -3.71
N GLY A 159 8.15 -14.56 -3.83
CA GLY A 159 7.52 -15.71 -4.49
C GLY A 159 7.14 -16.89 -3.57
N GLY A 160 7.58 -16.89 -2.31
CA GLY A 160 7.11 -17.83 -1.28
C GLY A 160 7.54 -19.29 -1.46
N GLY A 161 8.30 -19.61 -2.50
CA GLY A 161 8.72 -21.00 -2.80
C GLY A 161 7.62 -21.88 -3.39
N HIS A 162 6.48 -21.30 -3.79
CA HIS A 162 5.40 -22.04 -4.43
C HIS A 162 5.72 -22.39 -5.88
N THR A 163 5.28 -23.55 -6.32
CA THR A 163 5.51 -24.07 -7.69
C THR A 163 4.57 -23.43 -8.73
N SER A 164 3.42 -22.92 -8.30
CA SER A 164 2.44 -22.21 -9.12
C SER A 164 1.62 -21.23 -8.28
N TYR A 165 0.90 -20.32 -8.94
CA TYR A 165 -0.03 -19.42 -8.27
C TYR A 165 -1.15 -20.21 -7.58
N ASP A 166 -1.67 -21.27 -8.23
CA ASP A 166 -2.67 -22.16 -7.62
C ASP A 166 -2.17 -22.82 -6.35
N ALA A 167 -0.92 -23.32 -6.34
CA ALA A 167 -0.36 -23.95 -5.16
C ALA A 167 -0.27 -22.96 -3.98
N GLY A 168 0.11 -21.70 -4.23
CA GLY A 168 0.15 -20.68 -3.18
C GLY A 168 -1.25 -20.23 -2.74
N LEU A 169 -2.19 -20.05 -3.66
CA LEU A 169 -3.57 -19.69 -3.32
C LEU A 169 -4.28 -20.81 -2.56
N GLN A 170 -4.06 -22.08 -2.92
CA GLN A 170 -4.55 -23.23 -2.17
C GLN A 170 -3.94 -23.31 -0.77
N PHE A 171 -2.64 -23.05 -0.66
CA PHE A 171 -1.95 -22.97 0.63
C PHE A 171 -2.48 -21.81 1.50
N LEU A 172 -2.79 -20.66 0.92
CA LEU A 172 -3.45 -19.57 1.64
C LEU A 172 -4.80 -20.03 2.20
N ARG A 173 -5.61 -20.69 1.35
CA ARG A 173 -6.94 -21.18 1.70
C ARG A 173 -6.94 -22.27 2.77
N SER A 174 -5.82 -22.95 3.02
CA SER A 174 -5.71 -23.86 4.17
C SER A 174 -5.65 -23.14 5.53
N TYR A 175 -5.61 -21.79 5.55
CA TYR A 175 -5.67 -20.98 6.77
C TYR A 175 -6.93 -20.08 6.76
N PRO A 176 -8.10 -20.59 7.18
CA PRO A 176 -9.37 -19.87 7.09
C PRO A 176 -9.40 -18.55 7.86
N LEU A 177 -8.70 -18.46 9.00
CA LEU A 177 -8.62 -17.23 9.79
C LEU A 177 -7.81 -16.13 9.07
N VAL A 178 -6.71 -16.49 8.42
CA VAL A 178 -5.96 -15.57 7.55
C VAL A 178 -6.86 -15.07 6.42
N CYS A 179 -7.59 -15.98 5.76
CA CYS A 179 -8.52 -15.63 4.69
C CYS A 179 -9.67 -14.73 5.18
N ALA A 180 -10.17 -14.95 6.40
CA ALA A 180 -11.17 -14.10 7.03
C ALA A 180 -10.64 -12.70 7.35
N GLU A 181 -9.39 -12.57 7.79
CA GLU A 181 -8.75 -11.27 8.03
C GLU A 181 -8.53 -10.51 6.71
N ILE A 182 -8.08 -11.17 5.64
CA ILE A 182 -7.96 -10.55 4.31
C ILE A 182 -9.30 -9.96 3.85
N ARG A 183 -10.40 -10.71 3.98
CA ARG A 183 -11.75 -10.24 3.61
C ARG A 183 -12.17 -9.01 4.40
N GLN A 184 -11.94 -9.01 5.72
CA GLN A 184 -12.26 -7.87 6.59
C GLN A 184 -11.43 -6.63 6.22
N LEU A 185 -10.12 -6.80 6.00
CA LEU A 185 -9.23 -5.69 5.62
C LEU A 185 -9.58 -5.12 4.24
N ALA A 186 -9.90 -5.97 3.26
CA ALA A 186 -10.35 -5.55 1.95
C ALA A 186 -11.65 -4.73 2.01
N ALA A 187 -12.63 -5.17 2.80
CA ALA A 187 -13.88 -4.45 2.99
C ALA A 187 -13.68 -3.09 3.66
N LEU A 188 -12.90 -3.05 4.75
CA LEU A 188 -12.60 -1.82 5.49
C LEU A 188 -11.81 -0.81 4.64
N GLY A 189 -10.87 -1.28 3.82
CA GLY A 189 -10.06 -0.41 2.98
C GLY A 189 -10.90 0.35 1.94
N VAL A 190 -11.88 -0.32 1.31
CA VAL A 190 -12.81 0.33 0.37
C VAL A 190 -13.70 1.35 1.06
N GLN A 191 -14.24 1.04 2.24
CA GLN A 191 -15.07 1.98 3.00
C GLN A 191 -14.33 3.27 3.39
N ARG A 192 -13.01 3.17 3.58
CA ARG A 192 -12.15 4.28 4.01
C ARG A 192 -11.48 5.02 2.86
N SER A 193 -11.63 4.55 1.63
CA SER A 193 -10.99 5.15 0.46
C SER A 193 -11.47 6.59 0.25
N GLY A 194 -10.52 7.53 0.22
CA GLY A 194 -10.82 8.96 0.03
C GLY A 194 -11.05 9.37 -1.42
N TYR A 195 -10.75 8.48 -2.38
CA TYR A 195 -10.76 8.80 -3.81
C TYR A 195 -11.56 7.80 -4.62
N ALA A 196 -12.36 8.31 -5.56
CA ALA A 196 -12.96 7.46 -6.57
C ALA A 196 -11.85 6.89 -7.49
N PRO A 197 -11.68 5.55 -7.54
CA PRO A 197 -10.70 4.92 -8.41
C PRO A 197 -11.06 5.18 -9.88
N LYS A 198 -10.06 5.48 -10.69
CA LYS A 198 -10.24 5.67 -12.13
C LYS A 198 -9.13 4.97 -12.90
N GLY A 199 -9.52 4.12 -13.85
CA GLY A 199 -8.57 3.36 -14.65
C GLY A 199 -7.58 4.26 -15.39
N LEU A 200 -6.43 3.70 -15.72
CA LEU A 200 -5.27 4.47 -16.21
C LEU A 200 -5.42 5.04 -17.62
N GLY A 201 -6.48 4.70 -18.36
CA GLY A 201 -6.73 5.21 -19.71
C GLY A 201 -6.17 4.31 -20.83
N LEU A 202 -5.98 4.90 -22.02
CA LEU A 202 -5.67 4.17 -23.24
C LEU A 202 -4.31 3.43 -23.18
N GLY A 203 -4.34 2.15 -23.54
CA GLY A 203 -3.18 1.24 -23.52
C GLY A 203 -2.95 0.55 -22.18
N MET A 204 -3.71 0.90 -21.14
CA MET A 204 -3.60 0.31 -19.80
C MET A 204 -4.93 -0.21 -19.26
N GLN A 205 -5.95 -0.35 -20.11
CA GLN A 205 -7.30 -0.74 -19.67
C GLN A 205 -7.33 -2.13 -19.02
N GLN A 206 -6.46 -3.05 -19.46
CA GLN A 206 -6.41 -4.42 -18.93
C GLN A 206 -5.63 -4.55 -17.62
N VAL A 207 -4.85 -3.53 -17.24
CA VAL A 207 -4.09 -3.53 -15.99
C VAL A 207 -4.99 -3.00 -14.85
N PRO A 208 -5.20 -3.77 -13.78
CA PRO A 208 -6.07 -3.41 -12.65
C PRO A 208 -5.37 -2.47 -11.66
N LEU A 209 -4.76 -1.42 -12.19
CA LEU A 209 -4.23 -0.30 -11.43
C LEU A 209 -5.13 0.91 -11.68
N TYR A 210 -5.35 1.69 -10.63
CA TYR A 210 -6.24 2.84 -10.64
C TYR A 210 -5.48 4.08 -10.20
N SER A 211 -5.84 5.22 -10.77
CA SER A 211 -5.33 6.49 -10.28
C SER A 211 -5.95 6.84 -8.93
N HIS A 212 -5.10 7.33 -8.04
CA HIS A 212 -5.32 7.79 -6.67
C HIS A 212 -5.64 6.69 -5.66
N THR A 213 -5.41 5.42 -6.02
CA THR A 213 -5.45 4.29 -5.11
C THR A 213 -4.02 3.94 -4.68
N THR A 214 -3.91 3.15 -3.61
CA THR A 214 -2.63 2.79 -3.01
C THR A 214 -2.22 1.36 -3.31
N TYR A 215 -0.92 1.15 -3.46
CA TYR A 215 -0.33 -0.14 -3.79
C TYR A 215 1.01 -0.32 -3.10
N ARG A 216 1.33 -1.58 -2.77
CA ARG A 216 2.73 -1.94 -2.54
C ARG A 216 3.47 -2.03 -3.86
N ARG A 217 4.80 -1.88 -3.79
CA ARG A 217 5.67 -2.00 -4.97
C ARG A 217 5.48 -3.36 -5.64
N GLU A 218 5.42 -4.42 -4.86
CA GLU A 218 5.30 -5.79 -5.34
C GLU A 218 3.98 -6.01 -6.08
N GLU A 219 2.89 -5.40 -5.62
CA GLU A 219 1.59 -5.41 -6.31
C GLU A 219 1.68 -4.71 -7.67
N VAL A 220 2.27 -3.51 -7.72
CA VAL A 220 2.46 -2.77 -8.98
C VAL A 220 3.31 -3.59 -9.97
N LEU A 221 4.40 -4.17 -9.50
CA LEU A 221 5.31 -4.94 -10.36
C LEU A 221 4.68 -6.26 -10.82
N ALA A 222 3.85 -6.91 -10.00
CA ALA A 222 3.05 -8.06 -10.42
C ALA A 222 1.99 -7.66 -11.46
N ALA A 223 1.32 -6.53 -11.23
CA ALA A 223 0.29 -6.00 -12.13
C ALA A 223 0.81 -5.66 -13.53
N LEU A 224 2.06 -5.19 -13.61
CA LEU A 224 2.71 -4.79 -14.87
C LEU A 224 3.48 -5.93 -15.54
N GLY A 225 3.44 -7.15 -15.00
CA GLY A 225 4.16 -8.31 -15.55
C GLY A 225 5.66 -8.32 -15.27
N TYR A 226 6.15 -7.44 -14.39
CA TYR A 226 7.57 -7.43 -14.01
C TYR A 226 7.90 -8.54 -13.01
N PHE A 227 6.98 -8.84 -12.08
CA PHE A 227 7.10 -9.96 -11.17
C PHE A 227 6.34 -11.19 -11.66
N GLY A 228 6.96 -12.35 -11.49
CA GLY A 228 6.36 -13.63 -11.82
C GLY A 228 7.13 -14.82 -11.24
N LEU A 229 6.41 -15.92 -10.99
CA LEU A 229 7.03 -17.18 -10.58
C LEU A 229 7.99 -17.68 -11.67
N GLY A 230 9.17 -18.16 -11.26
CA GLY A 230 10.25 -18.54 -12.18
C GLY A 230 10.97 -17.37 -12.86
N GLY A 231 10.57 -16.12 -12.56
CA GLY A 231 11.15 -14.90 -13.09
C GLY A 231 11.75 -14.00 -12.00
N LYS A 232 11.63 -12.68 -12.20
CA LYS A 232 12.08 -11.69 -11.21
C LYS A 232 11.08 -11.62 -10.06
N THR A 233 11.57 -11.56 -8.84
CA THR A 233 10.78 -11.38 -7.61
C THR A 233 11.38 -10.33 -6.67
N SER A 234 12.33 -9.55 -7.17
CA SER A 234 12.99 -8.49 -6.40
C SER A 234 13.30 -7.30 -7.29
N HIS A 235 13.08 -6.11 -6.74
CA HIS A 235 13.37 -4.83 -7.37
C HIS A 235 13.64 -3.80 -6.28
N ARG A 236 14.73 -3.04 -6.43
CA ARG A 236 15.17 -2.03 -5.46
C ARG A 236 15.35 -0.64 -6.07
N GLU A 237 15.36 -0.53 -7.39
CA GLU A 237 15.61 0.73 -8.08
C GLU A 237 14.37 1.64 -8.04
N GLY A 238 14.55 2.92 -8.35
CA GLY A 238 13.44 3.89 -8.41
C GLY A 238 12.56 3.75 -9.65
N VAL A 239 12.99 2.99 -10.66
CA VAL A 239 12.24 2.79 -11.92
C VAL A 239 12.26 1.33 -12.31
N ALA A 240 11.15 0.81 -12.82
CA ALA A 240 11.07 -0.51 -13.44
C ALA A 240 10.58 -0.40 -14.89
N TRP A 241 11.38 -0.90 -15.83
CA TRP A 241 10.91 -1.14 -17.20
C TRP A 241 10.17 -2.49 -17.25
N CYS A 242 8.86 -2.42 -17.46
CA CYS A 242 7.96 -3.56 -17.54
C CYS A 242 7.71 -3.88 -19.01
N GLU A 243 8.45 -4.86 -19.54
CA GLU A 243 8.45 -5.17 -20.98
C GLU A 243 7.10 -5.68 -21.49
N GLU A 244 6.41 -6.52 -20.70
CA GLU A 244 5.10 -7.10 -21.04
C GLU A 244 4.05 -6.02 -21.34
N THR A 245 4.05 -4.95 -20.55
CA THR A 245 3.11 -3.82 -20.68
C THR A 245 3.73 -2.59 -21.36
N LYS A 246 4.99 -2.68 -21.84
CA LYS A 246 5.79 -1.56 -22.38
C LYS A 246 5.71 -0.30 -21.51
N THR A 247 5.84 -0.47 -20.20
CA THR A 247 5.60 0.60 -19.22
C THR A 247 6.82 0.85 -18.35
N ASP A 248 7.24 2.11 -18.25
CA ASP A 248 8.16 2.56 -17.21
C ASP A 248 7.35 2.95 -15.95
N ALA A 249 7.55 2.22 -14.85
CA ALA A 249 6.94 2.52 -13.55
C ALA A 249 7.91 3.28 -12.66
N PHE A 250 7.58 4.53 -12.32
CA PHE A 250 8.37 5.40 -11.46
C PHE A 250 7.90 5.31 -10.02
N PHE A 251 8.78 4.90 -9.11
CA PHE A 251 8.55 4.83 -7.67
C PHE A 251 9.30 5.97 -6.98
N VAL A 252 8.58 7.02 -6.63
CA VAL A 252 9.12 8.24 -6.04
C VAL A 252 8.82 8.27 -4.55
N THR A 253 9.86 8.48 -3.74
CA THR A 253 9.74 8.83 -2.32
C THR A 253 10.07 10.31 -2.19
N LEU A 254 9.10 11.13 -1.78
CA LEU A 254 9.18 12.59 -1.82
C LEU A 254 10.17 13.14 -0.78
N GLU A 255 10.00 12.71 0.47
CA GLU A 255 10.90 12.99 1.58
C GLU A 255 11.98 11.91 1.65
N LYS A 256 13.24 12.35 1.56
CA LYS A 256 14.39 11.46 1.70
C LYS A 256 14.91 11.51 3.14
N ASP A 257 15.02 10.33 3.76
CA ASP A 257 15.58 10.19 5.11
C ASP A 257 17.02 10.75 5.18
N GLU A 258 17.46 11.20 6.35
CA GLU A 258 18.80 11.79 6.54
C GLU A 258 19.95 10.88 6.05
N LYS A 259 19.77 9.55 6.14
CA LYS A 259 20.74 8.57 5.63
C LYS A 259 20.74 8.45 4.11
N GLU A 260 19.61 8.68 3.45
CA GLU A 260 19.49 8.71 1.99
C GLU A 260 19.93 10.06 1.41
N ARG A 261 19.86 11.14 2.20
CA ARG A 261 20.40 12.45 1.81
C ARG A 261 21.86 12.34 1.42
N ALA A 262 22.70 11.63 2.18
CA ALA A 262 24.14 11.49 1.89
C ALA A 262 24.47 10.87 0.50
N ALA A 263 23.54 10.14 -0.13
CA ALA A 263 23.72 9.52 -1.44
C ALA A 263 22.88 10.15 -2.58
N SER A 264 21.93 11.03 -2.25
CA SER A 264 20.89 11.49 -3.19
C SER A 264 20.61 13.00 -3.17
N ILE A 265 21.55 13.81 -2.67
CA ILE A 265 21.46 15.27 -2.48
C ILE A 265 20.93 16.04 -3.72
N MET A 266 20.87 15.44 -4.92
CA MET A 266 20.49 16.14 -6.15
C MET A 266 19.12 15.82 -6.77
N TYR A 267 18.49 14.65 -6.55
CA TYR A 267 17.23 14.38 -7.27
C TYR A 267 16.07 15.21 -6.71
N LYS A 268 15.54 16.10 -7.56
CA LYS A 268 14.39 16.95 -7.24
C LYS A 268 13.12 16.32 -7.80
N ASP A 269 12.44 15.49 -7.01
CA ASP A 269 11.12 14.98 -7.37
C ASP A 269 10.06 15.79 -6.63
N TYR A 270 9.25 16.56 -7.37
CA TYR A 270 8.25 17.45 -6.76
C TYR A 270 7.12 17.81 -7.73
N ALA A 271 5.95 18.09 -7.16
CA ALA A 271 4.83 18.61 -7.91
C ALA A 271 5.01 20.12 -8.19
N MET A 272 4.97 20.51 -9.46
CA MET A 272 4.99 21.91 -9.90
C MET A 272 3.59 22.53 -9.87
N SER A 273 2.57 21.72 -10.16
CA SER A 273 1.15 22.06 -10.06
C SER A 273 0.34 20.76 -9.90
N PRO A 274 -0.99 20.80 -9.66
CA PRO A 274 -1.80 19.58 -9.58
C PRO A 274 -1.69 18.66 -10.81
N GLU A 275 -1.33 19.17 -11.98
CA GLU A 275 -1.22 18.40 -13.23
C GLU A 275 0.21 18.24 -13.75
N VAL A 276 1.21 18.80 -13.06
CA VAL A 276 2.59 18.84 -13.57
C VAL A 276 3.57 18.40 -12.49
N PHE A 277 4.40 17.41 -12.82
CA PHE A 277 5.38 16.83 -11.92
C PHE A 277 6.78 16.93 -12.52
N HIS A 278 7.75 17.40 -11.74
CA HIS A 278 9.16 17.32 -12.09
C HIS A 278 9.76 16.06 -11.50
N TRP A 279 10.44 15.28 -12.33
CA TRP A 279 11.11 14.04 -11.93
C TRP A 279 12.55 14.02 -12.45
N GLU A 280 13.49 13.54 -11.64
CA GLU A 280 14.89 13.40 -12.05
C GLU A 280 15.30 11.94 -12.20
N SER A 281 15.91 11.62 -13.34
CA SER A 281 16.36 10.26 -13.66
C SER A 281 17.56 9.82 -12.82
N GLN A 282 17.91 8.52 -12.87
CA GLN A 282 19.14 8.02 -12.27
C GLN A 282 20.38 8.69 -12.91
N ASN A 283 21.43 8.91 -12.12
CA ASN A 283 22.67 9.63 -12.49
C ASN A 283 23.29 9.29 -13.87
N THR A 284 23.09 8.08 -14.39
CA THR A 284 23.69 7.64 -15.67
C THR A 284 22.79 7.87 -16.88
N THR A 285 21.50 8.16 -16.69
CA THR A 285 20.52 8.31 -17.76
C THR A 285 20.68 9.68 -18.42
N SER A 286 21.00 9.69 -19.71
CA SER A 286 21.03 10.91 -20.54
C SER A 286 19.92 10.94 -21.58
N PRO A 287 19.57 12.12 -22.12
CA PRO A 287 18.58 12.23 -23.19
C PRO A 287 18.88 11.34 -24.39
N GLU A 288 20.16 11.11 -24.71
CA GLU A 288 20.63 10.30 -25.83
C GLU A 288 20.68 8.79 -25.52
N SER A 289 20.62 8.42 -24.25
CA SER A 289 20.62 7.01 -23.84
C SER A 289 19.33 6.30 -24.27
N VAL A 290 19.38 4.97 -24.40
CA VAL A 290 18.19 4.15 -24.74
C VAL A 290 17.01 4.44 -23.80
N THR A 291 17.29 4.54 -22.50
CA THR A 291 16.29 4.85 -21.48
C THR A 291 15.75 6.28 -21.61
N GLY A 292 16.63 7.28 -21.80
CA GLY A 292 16.21 8.67 -21.98
C GLY A 292 15.38 8.87 -23.25
N GLN A 293 15.78 8.23 -24.36
CA GLN A 293 15.01 8.23 -25.60
C GLN A 293 13.64 7.56 -25.43
N ARG A 294 13.55 6.50 -24.61
CA ARG A 294 12.27 5.87 -24.28
C ARG A 294 11.34 6.81 -23.50
N TYR A 295 11.87 7.58 -22.56
CA TYR A 295 11.09 8.59 -21.83
C TYR A 295 10.62 9.73 -22.73
N ILE A 296 11.54 10.34 -23.49
CA ILE A 296 11.26 11.52 -24.32
C ILE A 296 10.30 11.18 -25.47
N ASN A 297 10.47 10.02 -26.10
CA ASN A 297 9.68 9.60 -27.26
C ASN A 297 8.60 8.56 -26.91
N HIS A 298 8.20 8.45 -25.63
CA HIS A 298 7.37 7.35 -25.16
C HIS A 298 6.08 7.17 -25.99
N LYS A 299 5.41 8.28 -26.35
CA LYS A 299 4.21 8.25 -27.20
C LYS A 299 4.47 7.66 -28.58
N ALA A 300 5.55 8.09 -29.24
CA ALA A 300 5.90 7.62 -30.58
C ALA A 300 6.33 6.14 -30.56
N LEU A 301 6.96 5.70 -29.47
CA LEU A 301 7.37 4.30 -29.25
C LEU A 301 6.23 3.42 -28.73
N GLY A 302 5.06 4.00 -28.43
CA GLY A 302 3.93 3.31 -27.84
C GLY A 302 4.16 2.84 -26.40
N SER A 303 5.20 3.33 -25.72
CA SER A 303 5.46 3.03 -24.31
C SER A 303 4.70 3.99 -23.38
N LYS A 304 4.43 3.50 -22.17
CA LYS A 304 3.73 4.24 -21.12
C LYS A 304 4.68 4.60 -20.00
N VAL A 305 4.35 5.67 -19.27
CA VAL A 305 5.04 6.08 -18.06
C VAL A 305 4.00 6.24 -16.97
N LEU A 306 4.19 5.54 -15.85
CA LEU A 306 3.32 5.61 -14.68
C LEU A 306 4.08 6.16 -13.48
N LEU A 307 3.41 7.02 -12.72
CA LEU A 307 3.98 7.61 -11.51
C LEU A 307 3.30 7.06 -10.25
N PHE A 308 4.13 6.61 -9.31
CA PHE A 308 3.74 6.13 -7.99
C PHE A 308 4.54 6.91 -6.95
N THR A 309 3.85 7.66 -6.08
CA THR A 309 4.48 8.52 -5.07
C THR A 309 4.16 8.04 -3.67
N ARG A 310 5.08 8.28 -2.73
CA ARG A 310 4.80 8.22 -1.30
C ARG A 310 5.54 9.35 -0.59
N PRO A 311 5.02 9.87 0.52
CA PRO A 311 5.68 10.94 1.25
C PRO A 311 7.04 10.49 1.78
N ARG A 312 7.13 9.33 2.42
CA ARG A 312 8.37 8.80 3.04
C ARG A 312 8.44 7.29 2.92
N GLN A 313 9.62 6.70 3.16
CA GLN A 313 9.76 5.24 3.08
C GLN A 313 9.02 4.52 4.20
N ARG A 314 9.12 5.05 5.42
CA ARG A 314 8.49 4.49 6.61
C ARG A 314 7.65 5.53 7.31
N ASP A 315 6.52 5.10 7.86
CA ASP A 315 5.72 5.94 8.75
C ASP A 315 6.36 6.08 10.15
N GLU A 316 5.69 6.82 11.03
CA GLU A 316 6.09 7.04 12.43
C GLU A 316 6.20 5.76 13.26
N ASN A 317 5.60 4.65 12.81
CA ASN A 317 5.66 3.36 13.47
C ASN A 317 6.65 2.40 12.78
N GLY A 318 7.38 2.88 11.77
CA GLY A 318 8.39 2.13 11.05
C GLY A 318 7.85 1.19 9.98
N MET A 319 6.54 1.25 9.67
CA MET A 319 5.94 0.47 8.59
C MET A 319 6.27 1.08 7.23
N THR A 320 6.53 0.22 6.25
CA THR A 320 6.72 0.67 4.86
C THR A 320 5.42 1.23 4.32
N MET A 321 5.43 2.52 3.97
CA MET A 321 4.29 3.20 3.37
C MET A 321 4.03 2.69 1.94
N PRO A 322 2.76 2.49 1.55
CA PRO A 322 2.40 2.18 0.18
C PRO A 322 2.64 3.40 -0.73
N TYR A 323 2.57 3.17 -2.03
CA TYR A 323 2.59 4.23 -3.02
C TYR A 323 1.19 4.55 -3.50
N THR A 324 0.88 5.84 -3.63
CA THR A 324 -0.29 6.34 -4.34
C THR A 324 0.01 6.37 -5.85
N CYS A 325 -0.85 5.75 -6.65
CA CYS A 325 -0.73 5.81 -8.11
C CYS A 325 -1.25 7.15 -8.63
N LEU A 326 -0.38 7.99 -9.20
CA LEU A 326 -0.78 9.25 -9.83
C LEU A 326 -1.21 9.07 -11.30
N GLY A 327 -0.98 7.88 -11.85
CA GLY A 327 -1.45 7.47 -13.17
C GLY A 327 -0.48 7.75 -14.31
N GLN A 328 -1.02 7.84 -15.53
CA GLN A 328 -0.22 8.03 -16.76
C GLN A 328 0.37 9.44 -16.87
N LEU A 329 1.60 9.50 -17.36
CA LEU A 329 2.36 10.71 -17.62
C LEU A 329 2.59 10.93 -19.11
N ASP A 330 2.59 12.20 -19.51
CA ASP A 330 3.00 12.67 -20.82
C ASP A 330 4.24 13.56 -20.73
N TYR A 331 5.26 13.26 -21.53
CA TYR A 331 6.47 14.08 -21.61
C TYR A 331 6.13 15.52 -22.05
N MET A 332 6.65 16.53 -21.33
CA MET A 332 6.55 17.94 -21.71
C MET A 332 7.89 18.52 -22.16
N SER A 333 8.90 18.44 -21.29
CA SER A 333 10.23 19.01 -21.52
C SER A 333 11.27 18.32 -20.66
N HIS A 334 12.55 18.46 -21.00
CA HIS A 334 13.66 18.03 -20.16
C HIS A 334 14.75 19.10 -20.08
N SER A 335 15.62 18.94 -19.08
CA SER A 335 16.85 19.72 -18.91
C SER A 335 17.92 18.85 -18.25
N GLY A 336 19.18 19.28 -18.33
CA GLY A 336 20.30 18.49 -17.84
C GLY A 336 20.64 17.30 -18.75
N SER A 337 21.51 16.43 -18.26
CA SER A 337 21.97 15.27 -19.04
C SER A 337 22.27 14.07 -18.14
N LYS A 338 23.10 14.20 -17.10
CA LYS A 338 23.43 13.08 -16.20
C LYS A 338 23.39 13.55 -14.74
N PRO A 339 22.22 13.50 -14.08
CA PRO A 339 20.94 13.00 -14.57
C PRO A 339 20.18 13.98 -15.49
N VAL A 340 19.22 13.46 -16.27
CA VAL A 340 18.19 14.28 -16.94
C VAL A 340 17.01 14.54 -16.01
N GLY A 341 16.60 15.80 -15.89
CA GLY A 341 15.37 16.23 -15.24
C GLY A 341 14.25 16.40 -16.26
N ILE A 342 13.10 15.77 -16.03
CA ILE A 342 11.97 15.73 -16.96
C ILE A 342 10.73 16.31 -16.29
N VAL A 343 10.04 17.18 -17.01
CA VAL A 343 8.72 17.70 -16.65
C VAL A 343 7.67 16.84 -17.33
N TRP A 344 6.77 16.29 -16.52
CA TRP A 344 5.70 15.40 -16.93
C TRP A 344 4.34 16.03 -16.67
N LYS A 345 3.42 15.87 -17.62
CA LYS A 345 2.00 16.18 -17.45
C LYS A 345 1.24 14.93 -17.01
N LEU A 346 0.50 15.02 -15.91
CA LEU A 346 -0.40 13.95 -15.48
C LEU A 346 -1.67 13.94 -16.35
N HIS A 347 -2.19 12.74 -16.63
CA HIS A 347 -3.49 12.58 -17.30
C HIS A 347 -4.67 12.90 -16.38
N ARG A 348 -4.46 12.83 -15.06
CA ARG A 348 -5.44 13.17 -14.01
C ARG A 348 -4.73 14.02 -12.96
N ALA A 349 -5.32 15.17 -12.61
CA ALA A 349 -4.77 16.03 -11.57
C ALA A 349 -4.68 15.31 -10.22
N MET A 350 -3.59 15.54 -9.49
CA MET A 350 -3.38 15.04 -8.13
C MET A 350 -4.51 15.47 -7.19
N PRO A 351 -4.93 14.62 -6.23
CA PRO A 351 -5.70 15.07 -5.07
C PRO A 351 -4.99 16.18 -4.30
N ALA A 352 -5.76 17.01 -3.60
CA ALA A 352 -5.24 18.22 -2.97
C ALA A 352 -4.20 17.94 -1.87
N ASP A 353 -4.46 16.94 -1.01
CA ASP A 353 -3.53 16.43 0.01
C ASP A 353 -2.26 15.87 -0.61
N VAL A 354 -2.36 15.04 -1.65
CA VAL A 354 -1.20 14.45 -2.34
C VAL A 354 -0.36 15.53 -3.03
N TYR A 355 -1.00 16.55 -3.59
CA TYR A 355 -0.30 17.71 -4.16
C TYR A 355 0.42 18.52 -3.07
N VAL A 356 -0.21 18.74 -1.91
CA VAL A 356 0.43 19.44 -0.79
C VAL A 356 1.68 18.69 -0.33
N GLU A 357 1.60 17.37 -0.17
CA GLU A 357 2.76 16.53 0.17
C GLU A 357 3.86 16.63 -0.90
N ALA A 358 3.49 16.52 -2.18
CA ALA A 358 4.44 16.51 -3.29
C ALA A 358 5.05 17.89 -3.61
N SER A 359 4.40 18.99 -3.24
CA SER A 359 4.90 20.36 -3.45
C SER A 359 5.73 20.88 -2.28
N ALA A 360 5.52 20.35 -1.07
CA ALA A 360 6.27 20.75 0.13
C ALA A 360 7.79 20.53 0.01
N VAL A 361 8.23 19.63 -0.87
CA VAL A 361 9.65 19.32 -1.12
C VAL A 361 10.34 20.37 -2.03
N ALA A 362 9.57 21.25 -2.68
CA ALA A 362 10.10 22.31 -3.55
C ALA A 362 10.69 23.51 -2.79
N HIS A 363 10.53 23.55 -1.46
CA HIS A 363 10.96 24.63 -0.56
C HIS A 363 11.92 24.09 0.50
#